data_AF-A0A7C5C7S9-F1
#
_entry.id   AF-A0A7C5C7S9-F1
#
_cell.length_a   1.000
_cell.length_b   1.000
_cell.length_c   1.000
_cell.angle_alpha   90.00
_cell.angle_beta   90.00
_cell.angle_gamma   90.00
#
_symmetry.space_group_name_H-M   'P 1'
#
loop_
_entity.id
_entity.type
_entity.pdbx_description
1 polymer ?
#
loop_
_entity_poly.entity_id
_entity_poly.type
_entity_poly.pdbx_seq_one_letter_code
_entity_poly.pdbx_strand_id
1 'polypeptide(L)'
;MSYLSKIKKLLSFYTKASSFRKIENQEVSELIYKILETKENHKCGGNDIEKIRKTLLKNEKLIKIEDLGAGSKFSKNPYKTVKTIAKTSLSPKWQCELMANIIKEFHSEKILELGTSLGICTAYLADANRFGTVYTIEGSESI
;
A
#
# COMPACT_ATOMS: atom_id res chain seq x y z
N MET A 1 11.55 22.69 -9.07
CA MET A 1 12.33 22.31 -7.87
C MET A 1 13.74 21.92 -8.30
N SER A 2 14.77 22.70 -7.95
CA SER A 2 16.16 22.52 -8.44
C SER A 2 16.82 21.23 -7.91
N TYR A 3 17.60 20.51 -8.73
CA TYR A 3 18.31 19.28 -8.37
C TYR A 3 19.20 19.44 -7.13
N LEU A 4 19.84 20.60 -6.95
CA LEU A 4 20.64 20.92 -5.76
C LEU A 4 19.83 20.84 -4.46
N SER A 5 18.56 21.26 -4.49
CA SER A 5 17.69 21.20 -3.31
C SER A 5 17.36 19.75 -2.91
N LYS A 6 17.27 18.84 -3.87
CA LYS A 6 17.05 17.41 -3.61
C LYS A 6 18.31 16.75 -3.02
N ILE A 7 19.48 17.07 -3.55
CA ILE A 7 20.77 16.56 -3.06
C ILE A 7 21.03 17.04 -1.62
N LYS A 8 20.81 18.34 -1.33
CA LYS A 8 20.93 18.87 0.04
C LYS A 8 19.98 18.18 1.02
N LYS A 9 18.72 17.94 0.63
CA LYS A 9 17.75 17.19 1.45
C LYS A 9 18.20 15.75 1.68
N LEU A 10 18.73 15.08 0.64
CA LEU A 10 19.23 13.71 0.74
C LEU A 10 20.43 13.61 1.69
N LEU A 11 21.41 14.50 1.55
CA LEU A 11 22.56 14.55 2.45
C LEU A 11 22.13 14.86 3.90
N SER A 12 21.23 15.83 4.09
CA SER A 12 20.66 16.12 5.41
C SER A 12 19.85 14.95 5.98
N PHE A 13 19.28 14.09 5.14
CA PHE A 13 18.61 12.88 5.61
C PHE A 13 19.64 11.88 6.14
N TYR A 14 20.70 11.57 5.37
CA TYR A 14 21.71 10.61 5.81
C TYR A 14 22.48 11.03 7.06
N THR A 15 22.63 12.33 7.31
CA THR A 15 23.24 12.82 8.56
C THR A 15 22.31 12.71 9.77
N LYS A 16 20.99 12.62 9.57
CA LYS A 16 19.97 12.53 10.63
C LYS A 16 19.36 11.13 10.78
N ALA A 17 19.46 10.30 9.75
CA ALA A 17 18.87 8.98 9.72
C ALA A 17 19.56 8.08 10.75
N SER A 18 18.74 7.40 11.56
CA SER A 18 19.19 6.35 12.46
C SER A 18 18.80 4.99 11.89
N SER A 19 19.64 3.99 12.11
CA SER A 19 19.31 2.61 11.77
C SER A 19 18.43 2.03 12.87
N PHE A 20 17.47 1.16 12.51
CA PHE A 20 16.74 0.37 13.51
C PHE A 20 17.69 -0.43 14.43
N ARG A 21 18.90 -0.76 13.96
CA ARG A 21 19.97 -1.40 14.75
C ARG A 21 20.49 -0.54 15.91
N LYS A 22 20.19 0.76 15.93
CA LYS A 22 20.55 1.67 17.04
C LYS A 22 19.42 1.81 18.07
N ILE A 23 18.29 1.12 17.89
CA ILE A 23 17.22 1.09 18.88
C ILE A 23 17.71 0.23 20.06
N GLU A 24 17.79 0.83 21.25
CA GLU A 24 18.29 0.17 22.46
C GLU A 24 17.35 -0.94 22.95
N ASN A 25 16.05 -0.78 22.74
CA ASN A 25 15.07 -1.82 23.05
C ASN A 25 15.18 -2.94 22.00
N GLN A 26 15.70 -4.08 22.44
CA GLN A 26 15.93 -5.26 21.60
C GLN A 26 14.63 -5.78 20.98
N GLU A 27 13.53 -5.84 21.74
CA GLU A 27 12.24 -6.34 21.25
C GLU A 27 11.69 -5.47 20.12
N VAL A 28 11.78 -4.14 20.26
CA VAL A 28 11.35 -3.19 19.22
C VAL A 28 12.25 -3.28 17.99
N SER A 29 13.56 -3.43 18.18
CA SER A 29 14.52 -3.59 17.08
C SER A 29 14.25 -4.88 16.30
N GLU A 30 13.99 -5.99 16.99
CA GLU A 30 13.64 -7.27 16.41
C GLU A 30 12.29 -7.22 15.67
N LEU A 31 11.28 -6.58 16.26
CA LEU A 31 9.97 -6.37 15.62
C LEU A 31 10.11 -5.60 14.30
N ILE A 32 10.83 -4.48 14.33
CA ILE A 32 11.07 -3.66 13.13
C ILE A 32 11.87 -4.46 12.09
N TYR A 33 12.88 -5.22 12.53
CA TYR A 33 13.65 -6.09 11.65
C TYR A 33 12.76 -7.11 10.94
N LYS A 34 11.89 -7.83 11.67
CA LYS A 34 10.97 -8.81 11.08
C LYS A 34 9.98 -8.19 10.09
N ILE A 35 9.49 -6.98 10.38
CA ILE A 35 8.57 -6.26 9.49
C ILE A 35 9.28 -5.76 8.22
N LEU A 36 10.51 -5.25 8.34
CA LEU A 36 11.25 -4.62 7.24
C LEU A 36 12.11 -5.59 6.43
N GLU A 37 12.68 -6.63 7.04
CA GLU A 37 13.62 -7.54 6.40
C GLU A 37 12.88 -8.66 5.66
N THR A 38 12.59 -8.37 4.40
CA THR A 38 11.79 -9.19 3.47
C THR A 38 12.58 -10.32 2.79
N LYS A 39 13.78 -10.65 3.28
CA LYS A 39 14.80 -11.21 2.39
C LYS A 39 14.54 -12.60 1.84
N GLU A 40 13.91 -13.55 2.56
CA GLU A 40 13.91 -14.92 2.02
C GLU A 40 12.60 -15.73 2.06
N ASN A 41 11.62 -15.52 2.94
CA ASN A 41 10.54 -16.51 3.08
C ASN A 41 9.09 -16.04 2.93
N HIS A 42 8.81 -14.74 2.78
CA HIS A 42 7.44 -14.23 2.93
C HIS A 42 7.03 -13.21 1.87
N LYS A 43 6.98 -13.62 0.59
CA LYS A 43 6.33 -12.81 -0.45
C LYS A 43 4.82 -12.98 -0.38
N CYS A 44 4.17 -12.26 0.53
CA CYS A 44 2.73 -11.99 0.37
C CYS A 44 2.50 -11.19 -0.89
N GLY A 45 1.34 -11.38 -1.51
CA GLY A 45 1.12 -10.81 -2.85
C GLY A 45 1.76 -11.64 -3.94
N GLY A 46 1.43 -12.94 -3.92
CA GLY A 46 1.87 -13.88 -4.94
C GLY A 46 1.62 -13.39 -6.37
N ASN A 47 2.18 -14.11 -7.34
CA ASN A 47 2.16 -13.74 -8.76
C ASN A 47 0.77 -13.36 -9.28
N ASP A 48 -0.31 -13.90 -8.70
CA ASP A 48 -1.68 -13.65 -9.14
C ASP A 48 -2.19 -12.25 -8.78
N ILE A 49 -1.90 -11.73 -7.58
CA ILE A 49 -2.29 -10.36 -7.20
C ILE A 49 -1.58 -9.34 -8.09
N GLU A 50 -0.31 -9.58 -8.40
CA GLU A 50 0.46 -8.69 -9.29
C GLU A 50 0.07 -8.84 -10.77
N LYS A 51 -0.47 -9.99 -11.20
CA LYS A 51 -1.13 -10.09 -12.51
C LYS A 51 -2.39 -9.22 -12.56
N ILE A 52 -3.23 -9.25 -11.51
CA ILE A 52 -4.42 -8.40 -11.42
C ILE A 52 -4.02 -6.92 -11.45
N ARG A 53 -3.00 -6.51 -10.68
CA ARG A 53 -2.45 -5.14 -10.72
C ARG A 53 -2.08 -4.73 -12.14
N LYS A 54 -1.36 -5.58 -12.88
CA LYS A 54 -0.97 -5.30 -14.29
C LYS A 54 -2.18 -5.17 -15.20
N THR A 55 -3.22 -5.98 -15.00
CA THR A 55 -4.47 -5.88 -15.75
C THR A 55 -5.17 -4.56 -15.46
N LEU A 56 -5.31 -4.17 -14.20
CA LEU A 56 -5.93 -2.90 -13.80
C LEU A 56 -5.19 -1.68 -14.40
N LEU A 57 -3.85 -1.70 -14.39
CA LEU A 57 -3.02 -0.64 -14.96
C LEU A 57 -3.11 -0.52 -16.50
N LYS A 58 -3.69 -1.50 -17.18
CA LYS A 58 -3.92 -1.51 -18.63
C LYS A 58 -5.40 -1.35 -19.00
N ASN A 59 -6.31 -1.38 -18.02
CA ASN A 59 -7.75 -1.40 -18.27
C ASN A 59 -8.29 0.00 -18.62
N GLU A 60 -8.71 0.20 -19.87
CA GLU A 60 -9.23 1.48 -20.35
C GLU A 60 -10.75 1.64 -20.21
N LYS A 61 -11.43 0.69 -19.54
CA LYS A 61 -12.87 0.78 -19.25
C LYS A 61 -13.16 2.06 -18.48
N LEU A 62 -14.08 2.86 -19.01
CA LEU A 62 -14.61 4.05 -18.37
C LEU A 62 -15.64 3.64 -17.31
N ILE A 63 -15.52 4.15 -16.10
CA ILE A 63 -16.51 4.00 -15.04
C ILE A 63 -16.86 5.37 -14.47
N LYS A 64 -18.11 5.54 -14.06
CA LYS A 64 -18.54 6.68 -13.25
C LYS A 64 -17.99 6.48 -11.84
N ILE A 65 -17.45 7.51 -11.22
CA ILE A 65 -16.96 7.51 -9.85
C ILE A 65 -17.69 8.57 -9.06
N GLU A 66 -18.08 8.18 -7.87
CA GLU A 66 -18.67 9.05 -6.86
C GLU A 66 -17.60 9.22 -5.78
N ASP A 67 -16.91 10.36 -5.82
CA ASP A 67 -15.88 10.69 -4.83
C ASP A 67 -16.55 11.45 -3.69
N LEU A 68 -16.93 10.73 -2.65
CA LEU A 68 -17.51 11.28 -1.42
C LEU A 68 -16.47 11.94 -0.50
N GLY A 69 -15.19 11.96 -0.90
CA GLY A 69 -14.11 12.60 -0.15
C GLY A 69 -14.12 14.13 -0.29
N ALA A 70 -13.04 14.78 0.15
CA ALA A 70 -12.88 16.24 0.08
C ALA A 70 -12.86 16.82 -1.36
N GLY A 71 -13.04 15.97 -2.37
CA GLY A 71 -13.07 16.31 -3.79
C GLY A 71 -11.68 16.59 -4.35
N SER A 72 -11.33 15.94 -5.46
CA SER A 72 -10.21 16.43 -6.26
C SER A 72 -10.61 17.77 -6.90
N LYS A 73 -9.91 18.86 -6.57
CA LYS A 73 -10.12 20.21 -7.15
C LYS A 73 -9.92 20.27 -8.69
N PHE A 74 -9.54 19.16 -9.32
CA PHE A 74 -8.97 19.12 -10.67
C PHE A 74 -9.89 18.58 -11.76
N SER A 75 -11.03 17.93 -11.45
CA SER A 75 -11.95 17.47 -12.50
C SER A 75 -13.38 17.33 -11.99
N LYS A 76 -14.31 18.03 -12.66
CA LYS A 76 -15.76 17.86 -12.49
C LYS A 76 -16.31 16.66 -13.28
N ASN A 77 -15.47 15.95 -14.05
CA ASN A 77 -15.91 14.80 -14.81
C ASN A 77 -15.99 13.57 -13.88
N PRO A 78 -17.19 13.01 -13.62
CA PRO A 78 -17.33 11.83 -12.78
C PRO A 78 -16.77 10.57 -13.45
N TYR A 79 -16.45 10.61 -14.75
CA TYR A 79 -15.95 9.45 -15.46
C TYR A 79 -14.41 9.37 -15.42
N LYS A 80 -13.89 8.22 -14.97
CA LYS A 80 -12.46 7.88 -15.01
C LYS A 80 -12.28 6.48 -15.59
N THR A 81 -11.16 6.25 -16.26
CA THR A 81 -10.81 4.88 -16.65
C THR A 81 -10.24 4.11 -15.46
N VAL A 82 -10.45 2.79 -15.42
CA VAL A 82 -9.87 1.89 -14.40
C VAL A 82 -8.35 2.09 -14.29
N LYS A 83 -7.66 2.22 -15.43
CA LYS A 83 -6.22 2.53 -15.52
C LYS A 83 -5.84 3.82 -14.82
N THR A 84 -6.61 4.89 -14.99
CA THR A 84 -6.33 6.17 -14.33
C THR A 84 -6.47 6.03 -12.82
N ILE A 85 -7.55 5.38 -12.35
CA ILE A 85 -7.77 5.10 -10.93
C ILE A 85 -6.60 4.28 -10.39
N ALA A 86 -6.29 3.17 -11.06
CA ALA A 86 -5.22 2.26 -10.68
C ALA A 86 -3.86 2.93 -10.53
N LYS A 87 -3.52 3.86 -11.44
CA LYS A 87 -2.27 4.62 -11.38
C LYS A 87 -2.20 5.57 -10.18
N THR A 88 -3.34 6.06 -9.71
CA THR A 88 -3.40 7.06 -8.65
C THR A 88 -3.71 6.49 -7.27
N SER A 89 -4.42 5.36 -7.18
CA SER A 89 -4.90 4.80 -5.91
C SER A 89 -4.17 3.54 -5.46
N LEU A 90 -3.57 2.77 -6.37
CA LEU A 90 -2.91 1.52 -5.97
C LEU A 90 -1.61 1.81 -5.23
N SER A 91 -1.56 1.42 -3.96
CA SER A 91 -0.33 1.41 -3.17
C SER A 91 0.77 0.62 -3.90
N PRO A 92 2.02 1.12 -3.96
CA PRO A 92 3.16 0.38 -4.47
C PRO A 92 3.29 -1.00 -3.80
N LYS A 93 3.82 -1.96 -4.55
CA LYS A 93 4.00 -3.35 -4.09
C LYS A 93 4.68 -3.43 -2.71
N TRP A 94 5.80 -2.73 -2.52
CA TRP A 94 6.55 -2.76 -1.26
C TRP A 94 5.73 -2.30 -0.05
N GLN A 95 4.77 -1.37 -0.24
CA GLN A 95 3.87 -0.94 0.84
C GLN A 95 2.86 -2.03 1.18
N CYS A 96 2.33 -2.71 0.16
CA CYS A 96 1.41 -3.82 0.37
C CYS A 96 2.11 -5.00 1.07
N GLU A 97 3.35 -5.32 0.68
CA GLU A 97 4.19 -6.32 1.34
C GLU A 97 4.49 -5.92 2.80
N LEU A 98 4.83 -4.66 3.05
CA LEU A 98 5.07 -4.16 4.40
C LEU A 98 3.83 -4.31 5.29
N MET A 99 2.65 -3.94 4.79
CA MET A 99 1.40 -4.11 5.54
C MET A 99 1.11 -5.59 5.80
N ALA A 100 1.31 -6.46 4.82
CA ALA A 100 1.16 -7.91 5.00
C ALA A 100 2.13 -8.47 6.06
N ASN A 101 3.37 -7.98 6.13
CA ASN A 101 4.33 -8.39 7.17
C ASN A 101 3.85 -7.98 8.57
N ILE A 102 3.27 -6.79 8.71
CA ILE A 102 2.66 -6.35 9.97
C ILE A 102 1.54 -7.31 10.38
N ILE A 103 0.61 -7.62 9.47
CA ILE A 103 -0.49 -8.55 9.76
C ILE A 103 0.02 -9.92 10.20
N LYS A 104 1.06 -10.43 9.55
CA LYS A 104 1.68 -11.71 9.91
C LYS A 104 2.33 -11.69 11.29
N GLU A 105 3.13 -10.68 11.56
CA GLU A 105 3.89 -10.58 12.81
C GLU A 105 2.97 -10.45 14.02
N PHE A 106 1.83 -9.76 13.86
CA PHE A 106 0.82 -9.62 14.91
C PHE A 106 -0.24 -10.71 14.90
N HIS A 107 -0.20 -11.66 13.95
CA HIS A 107 -1.22 -12.70 13.78
C HIS A 107 -2.65 -12.15 13.74
N SER A 108 -2.85 -10.99 13.10
CA SER A 108 -4.14 -10.30 13.15
C SER A 108 -5.24 -11.10 12.45
N GLU A 109 -6.28 -11.47 13.19
CA GLU A 109 -7.45 -12.20 12.67
C GLU A 109 -8.56 -11.28 12.15
N LYS A 110 -8.64 -10.04 12.65
CA LYS A 110 -9.64 -9.06 12.25
C LYS A 110 -8.93 -7.79 11.79
N ILE A 111 -9.07 -7.46 10.52
CA ILE A 111 -8.34 -6.36 9.87
C ILE A 111 -9.38 -5.39 9.33
N LEU A 112 -9.24 -4.10 9.64
CA LEU A 112 -10.09 -3.05 9.08
C LEU A 112 -9.27 -2.23 8.08
N GLU A 113 -9.71 -2.17 6.83
CA GLU A 113 -9.16 -1.32 5.79
C GLU A 113 -10.17 -0.20 5.46
N LEU A 114 -9.69 1.04 5.52
CA LEU A 114 -10.47 2.23 5.16
C LEU A 114 -9.96 2.77 3.83
N GLY A 115 -10.79 2.77 2.80
CA GLY A 115 -10.43 3.17 1.43
C GLY A 115 -9.70 2.05 0.69
N THR A 116 -10.45 1.04 0.27
CA THR A 116 -9.93 -0.15 -0.40
C THR A 116 -9.61 0.09 -1.88
N SER A 117 -10.27 1.05 -2.53
CA SER A 117 -10.19 1.29 -3.95
C SER A 117 -10.29 -0.04 -4.73
N LEU A 118 -9.43 -0.28 -5.72
CA LEU A 118 -9.47 -1.48 -6.57
C LEU A 118 -9.00 -2.79 -5.87
N GLY A 119 -8.89 -2.83 -4.55
CA GLY A 119 -8.74 -4.08 -3.78
C GLY A 119 -7.35 -4.73 -3.76
N ILE A 120 -6.32 -4.11 -4.36
CA ILE A 120 -4.99 -4.74 -4.40
C ILE A 120 -4.36 -4.82 -3.00
N CYS A 121 -4.41 -3.75 -2.20
CA CYS A 121 -3.86 -3.78 -0.85
C CYS A 121 -4.62 -4.79 0.02
N THR A 122 -5.96 -4.78 -0.04
CA THR A 122 -6.85 -5.77 0.58
C THR A 122 -6.43 -7.20 0.26
N ALA A 123 -6.12 -7.50 -1.01
CA ALA A 123 -5.70 -8.83 -1.42
C ALA A 123 -4.39 -9.26 -0.74
N TYR A 124 -3.45 -8.33 -0.55
CA TYR A 124 -2.23 -8.60 0.24
C TYR A 124 -2.56 -8.85 1.72
N LEU A 125 -3.47 -8.06 2.31
CA LEU A 125 -3.89 -8.23 3.71
C LEU A 125 -4.59 -9.58 3.93
N ALA A 126 -5.45 -10.00 3.01
CA ALA A 126 -6.14 -11.28 3.07
C ALA A 126 -5.18 -12.48 2.87
N ASP A 127 -4.18 -12.34 1.99
CA ASP A 127 -3.15 -13.37 1.80
C ASP A 127 -2.19 -13.47 3.00
N ALA A 128 -2.05 -12.38 3.78
CA ALA A 128 -1.20 -12.35 4.96
C ALA A 128 -1.69 -13.26 6.09
N ASN A 129 -3.01 -13.39 6.26
CA ASN A 129 -3.61 -14.34 7.18
C ASN A 129 -4.87 -14.97 6.56
N ARG A 130 -4.73 -16.17 6.00
CA ARG A 130 -5.83 -16.90 5.34
C ARG A 130 -6.97 -17.34 6.26
N PHE A 131 -6.72 -17.35 7.57
CA PHE A 131 -7.75 -17.63 8.58
C PHE A 131 -8.38 -16.34 9.15
N GLY A 132 -7.82 -15.17 8.81
CA GLY A 132 -8.33 -13.88 9.21
C GLY A 132 -9.43 -13.35 8.28
N THR A 133 -10.09 -12.29 8.72
CA THR A 133 -11.11 -11.57 7.95
C THR A 133 -10.69 -10.11 7.78
N VAL A 134 -10.71 -9.64 6.53
CA VAL A 134 -10.50 -8.23 6.18
C VAL A 134 -11.86 -7.57 5.97
N TYR A 135 -12.20 -6.62 6.82
CA TYR A 135 -13.35 -5.73 6.71
C TYR A 135 -12.90 -4.48 5.95
N THR A 136 -13.63 -4.12 4.91
CA THR A 136 -13.32 -2.96 4.07
C THR A 136 -14.43 -1.92 4.16
N ILE A 137 -14.05 -0.65 4.04
CA ILE A 137 -14.98 0.47 3.89
C ILE A 137 -14.52 1.29 2.69
N GLU A 138 -15.34 1.36 1.64
CA GLU A 138 -15.09 2.16 0.45
C GLU A 138 -16.26 3.12 0.21
N GLY A 139 -15.94 4.36 -0.18
CA GLY A 139 -16.91 5.44 -0.38
C GLY A 139 -17.45 5.53 -1.80
N SER A 140 -16.97 4.69 -2.73
CA SER A 140 -17.40 4.66 -4.13
C SER A 140 -18.04 3.32 -4.47
N GLU A 141 -19.34 3.31 -4.77
CA GLU A 141 -20.07 2.09 -5.20
C GLU A 141 -19.50 1.45 -6.47
N SER A 142 -18.89 2.26 -7.34
CA SER A 142 -18.37 1.81 -8.64
C SER A 142 -16.99 1.15 -8.58
N ILE A 143 -16.40 1.05 -7.38
CA ILE A 143 -15.04 0.53 -7.16
C ILE A 143 -15.08 -0.63 -6.16
#